data_AF-A0A372ZV16-F1
#
_entry.id   AF-A0A372ZV16-F1
#
_cell.length_a   1.000
_cell.length_b   1.000
_cell.length_c   1.000
_cell.angle_alpha   90.00
_cell.angle_beta   90.00
_cell.angle_gamma   90.00
#
_symmetry.space_group_name_H-M   'P 1'
#
loop_
_entity.id
_entity.type
_entity.pdbx_description
1 polymer ?
#
loop_
_entity_poly.entity_id
_entity_poly.type
_entity_poly.pdbx_seq_one_letter_code
_entity_poly.pdbx_strand_id
1 'polypeptide(L)'
;MSLLTTLARLEAVRSGRAEPLATVRHRHLSDRPMVLVPLTAAGESGAPLAVMLGTDRDAPRLHLVPQPLNRTLRFDFLAELAADLLPYLESFAEDVEQIEGSEKDPETGEKTQVFRELCADAPQLVVPNGAGVHHLALIGRSTRFRRTAEDEEPGPYPAPVRVPLLGRWLTHLTDRAQVPGSSLLLPMTGLLARHWATGQSHLEDQHLAARLAWHRPPDGLTGAQAAELAESARDDRGQLLHPPAGPATDPRFDEFVLAPAITRYDSAVGALQHSAEQRDEAAAARARAAVRAAVTALEEALASVLLPTWRDVWQGLDLLRALPPAGHLAERWTGDRWSYTGHRDRLAAGEPPQPRQDDAVTAARKLAQREREQARLDVQEALDDPLAMAEHRLSGEAFSGVVTEVVPDWDTTGRSPKPRPLVTLRTADRPHADLGREVHRVHGPSPQKAEIVAVDTAGGTLTLRVLSGMGRRKEPEPGSLPEPGEPVTFTLFELTVRQSAPLPEPDDTPWTHGGPPGAAPVPAPSVSEEWE
;
A
#
# COMPACT_ATOMS: atom_id res chain seq x y z
N MET A 1 -16.00 -12.83 -1.11
CA MET A 1 -16.22 -11.99 -2.30
C MET A 1 -17.62 -11.43 -2.23
N SER A 2 -17.76 -10.16 -2.60
CA SER A 2 -19.03 -9.42 -2.58
C SER A 2 -19.93 -9.85 -3.74
N LEU A 3 -21.23 -9.51 -3.70
CA LEU A 3 -22.16 -9.86 -4.78
C LEU A 3 -21.87 -9.05 -6.04
N LEU A 4 -21.58 -7.75 -5.93
CA LEU A 4 -21.18 -6.94 -7.09
C LEU A 4 -19.84 -7.39 -7.66
N THR A 5 -18.88 -7.79 -6.82
CA THR A 5 -17.60 -8.31 -7.29
C THR A 5 -17.83 -9.58 -8.11
N THR A 6 -18.72 -10.46 -7.65
CA THR A 6 -19.06 -11.70 -8.37
C THR A 6 -19.76 -11.40 -9.70
N LEU A 7 -20.71 -10.45 -9.70
CA LEU A 7 -21.38 -10.00 -10.91
C LEU A 7 -20.40 -9.39 -11.91
N ALA A 8 -19.56 -8.46 -11.48
CA ALA A 8 -18.56 -7.80 -12.33
C ALA A 8 -17.57 -8.80 -12.94
N ARG A 9 -17.18 -9.85 -12.21
CA ARG A 9 -16.34 -10.94 -12.76
C ARG A 9 -17.08 -11.74 -13.83
N LEU A 10 -18.36 -12.06 -13.63
CA LEU A 10 -19.18 -12.73 -14.65
C LEU A 10 -19.42 -11.85 -15.88
N GLU A 11 -19.62 -10.56 -15.66
CA GLU A 11 -19.74 -9.58 -16.73
C GLU A 11 -18.45 -9.44 -17.51
N ALA A 12 -17.29 -9.45 -16.83
CA ALA A 12 -15.98 -9.45 -17.47
C ALA A 12 -15.80 -10.66 -18.39
N VAL A 13 -16.16 -11.86 -17.92
CA VAL A 13 -16.14 -13.08 -18.76
C VAL A 13 -17.05 -12.92 -19.98
N ARG A 14 -18.24 -12.36 -19.82
CA ARG A 14 -19.22 -12.17 -20.90
C ARG A 14 -18.79 -11.10 -21.91
N SER A 15 -18.27 -9.97 -21.44
CA SER A 15 -17.84 -8.84 -22.28
C SER A 15 -16.46 -9.07 -22.88
N GLY A 16 -15.67 -9.98 -22.30
CA GLY A 16 -14.27 -10.20 -22.64
C GLY A 16 -13.39 -9.02 -22.25
N ARG A 17 -13.79 -8.19 -21.27
CA ARG A 17 -13.07 -6.98 -20.84
C ARG A 17 -13.08 -6.84 -19.33
N ALA A 18 -12.16 -6.05 -18.79
CA ALA A 18 -12.17 -5.70 -17.37
C ALA A 18 -13.39 -4.82 -17.05
N GLU A 19 -14.12 -5.16 -15.98
CA GLU A 19 -15.30 -4.41 -15.53
C GLU A 19 -14.95 -3.55 -14.31
N PRO A 20 -15.45 -2.31 -14.21
CA PRO A 20 -15.14 -1.44 -13.09
C PRO A 20 -15.75 -1.95 -11.77
N LEU A 21 -14.94 -1.97 -10.72
CA LEU A 21 -15.36 -2.17 -9.32
C LEU A 21 -15.41 -0.85 -8.54
N ALA A 22 -14.71 0.16 -9.03
CA ALA A 22 -14.67 1.50 -8.45
C ALA A 22 -14.90 2.55 -9.55
N THR A 23 -15.53 3.66 -9.17
CA THR A 23 -15.76 4.82 -10.05
C THR A 23 -14.76 5.96 -9.80
N VAL A 24 -14.10 5.92 -8.65
CA VAL A 24 -13.08 6.89 -8.23
C VAL A 24 -11.80 6.18 -7.85
N ARG A 25 -10.69 6.94 -7.82
CA ARG A 25 -9.39 6.46 -7.36
C ARG A 25 -9.27 6.60 -5.86
N HIS A 26 -9.20 5.48 -5.16
CA HIS A 26 -9.15 5.45 -3.69
C HIS A 26 -7.74 5.57 -3.10
N ARG A 27 -6.71 5.61 -3.94
CA ARG A 27 -5.30 5.75 -3.55
C ARG A 27 -4.68 7.01 -4.12
N HIS A 28 -3.76 7.59 -3.36
CA HIS A 28 -3.01 8.75 -3.83
C HIS A 28 -2.07 8.24 -4.92
N LEU A 29 -1.91 9.02 -5.99
CA LEU A 29 -0.87 8.78 -6.98
C LEU A 29 -0.07 10.06 -7.09
N SER A 30 1.20 9.97 -6.76
CA SER A 30 2.15 11.06 -6.93
C SER A 30 2.29 11.39 -8.42
N ASP A 31 2.65 12.63 -8.71
CA ASP A 31 3.04 13.04 -10.06
C ASP A 31 4.39 12.40 -10.46
N ARG A 32 5.25 12.12 -9.47
CA ARG A 32 6.58 11.52 -9.64
C ARG A 32 6.77 10.25 -8.79
N PRO A 33 5.97 9.19 -9.01
CA PRO A 33 6.12 7.95 -8.25
C PRO A 33 7.45 7.29 -8.61
N MET A 34 8.16 6.74 -7.62
CA MET A 34 9.31 5.88 -7.86
C MET A 34 8.83 4.48 -8.20
N VAL A 35 8.88 4.10 -9.48
CA VAL A 35 8.62 2.72 -9.89
C VAL A 35 9.86 1.87 -9.59
N LEU A 36 9.67 0.69 -9.03
CA LEU A 36 10.74 -0.24 -8.68
C LEU A 36 10.31 -1.67 -9.01
N VAL A 37 11.02 -2.30 -9.96
CA VAL A 37 10.79 -3.67 -10.43
C VAL A 37 11.98 -4.53 -10.01
N PRO A 38 11.89 -5.22 -8.86
CA PRO A 38 13.00 -6.02 -8.34
C PRO A 38 12.98 -7.44 -8.90
N LEU A 39 14.16 -8.07 -8.98
CA LEU A 39 14.36 -9.50 -9.19
C LEU A 39 15.24 -10.11 -8.11
N THR A 40 14.91 -11.33 -7.71
CA THR A 40 15.71 -12.19 -6.82
C THR A 40 16.41 -13.26 -7.61
N ALA A 41 17.60 -13.66 -7.17
CA ALA A 41 18.23 -14.85 -7.70
C ALA A 41 17.45 -16.11 -7.27
N ALA A 42 17.30 -17.07 -8.17
CA ALA A 42 16.68 -18.35 -7.86
C ALA A 42 17.52 -19.12 -6.80
N GLY A 43 16.83 -19.83 -5.90
CA GLY A 43 17.47 -20.74 -4.93
C GLY A 43 17.95 -20.10 -3.62
N GLU A 44 18.04 -18.77 -3.52
CA GLU A 44 18.44 -18.08 -2.29
C GLU A 44 17.47 -16.96 -1.91
N SER A 45 16.76 -17.15 -0.80
CA SER A 45 15.76 -16.20 -0.34
C SER A 45 16.39 -14.84 0.01
N GLY A 46 16.00 -13.80 -0.72
CA GLY A 46 16.44 -12.43 -0.45
C GLY A 46 17.76 -12.04 -1.11
N ALA A 47 18.40 -12.90 -1.91
CA ALA A 47 19.55 -12.52 -2.71
C ALA A 47 19.09 -11.62 -3.89
N PRO A 48 19.50 -10.33 -3.93
CA PRO A 48 19.13 -9.46 -5.03
C PRO A 48 19.85 -9.89 -6.31
N LEU A 49 19.12 -9.89 -7.43
CA LEU A 49 19.68 -10.14 -8.76
C LEU A 49 19.76 -8.85 -9.56
N ALA A 50 18.65 -8.13 -9.66
CA ALA A 50 18.57 -6.89 -10.39
C ALA A 50 17.41 -6.04 -9.90
N VAL A 51 17.45 -4.75 -10.20
CA VAL A 51 16.32 -3.85 -10.00
C VAL A 51 16.29 -2.81 -11.12
N MET A 52 15.11 -2.64 -11.72
CA MET A 52 14.83 -1.51 -12.59
C MET A 52 14.05 -0.46 -11.80
N LEU A 53 14.51 0.78 -11.78
CA LEU A 53 13.88 1.86 -11.02
C LEU A 53 13.92 3.21 -11.73
N GLY A 54 13.01 4.09 -11.33
CA GLY A 54 12.99 5.48 -11.77
C GLY A 54 11.63 6.15 -11.64
N THR A 55 11.59 7.45 -11.87
CA THR A 55 10.36 8.27 -11.88
C THR A 55 9.92 8.66 -13.29
N ASP A 56 10.72 8.36 -14.31
CA ASP A 56 10.45 8.65 -15.72
C ASP A 56 10.30 7.35 -16.51
N ARG A 57 9.14 7.17 -17.15
CA ARG A 57 8.77 6.02 -17.96
C ARG A 57 9.81 5.69 -19.04
N ASP A 58 10.41 6.71 -19.65
CA ASP A 58 11.27 6.56 -20.82
C ASP A 58 12.77 6.49 -20.46
N ALA A 59 13.12 6.68 -19.18
CA ALA A 59 14.49 6.66 -18.69
C ALA A 59 14.67 5.78 -17.42
N PRO A 60 14.37 4.46 -17.49
CA PRO A 60 14.64 3.55 -16.39
C PRO A 60 16.14 3.41 -16.11
N ARG A 61 16.50 3.30 -14.83
CA ARG A 61 17.83 2.88 -14.38
C ARG A 61 17.81 1.40 -14.05
N LEU A 62 18.86 0.68 -14.39
CA LEU A 62 19.03 -0.74 -14.10
C LEU A 62 20.27 -0.93 -13.24
N HIS A 63 20.10 -1.54 -12.07
CA HIS A 63 21.20 -2.07 -11.26
C HIS A 63 21.13 -3.59 -11.24
N LEU A 64 22.28 -4.27 -11.18
CA LEU A 64 22.36 -5.72 -11.13
C LEU A 64 23.53 -6.22 -10.29
N VAL A 65 23.44 -7.49 -9.88
CA VAL A 65 24.52 -8.23 -9.22
C VAL A 65 25.05 -9.26 -10.23
N PRO A 66 26.26 -9.07 -10.80
CA PRO A 66 26.74 -9.94 -11.88
C PRO A 66 26.93 -11.41 -11.45
N GLN A 67 27.27 -11.61 -10.18
CA GLN A 67 27.36 -12.93 -9.55
C GLN A 67 26.59 -12.86 -8.23
N PRO A 68 25.31 -13.30 -8.23
CA PRO A 68 24.45 -13.20 -7.06
C PRO A 68 25.01 -13.91 -5.84
N LEU A 69 25.88 -14.92 -5.94
CA LEU A 69 26.48 -15.58 -4.77
C LEU A 69 27.61 -14.77 -4.11
N ASN A 70 28.10 -13.72 -4.76
CA ASN A 70 29.18 -12.90 -4.22
C ASN A 70 28.65 -11.80 -3.30
N ARG A 71 28.96 -11.93 -2.00
CA ARG A 71 28.53 -10.99 -0.95
C ARG A 71 28.96 -9.55 -1.20
N THR A 72 30.19 -9.31 -1.65
CA THR A 72 30.69 -7.95 -1.91
C THR A 72 29.87 -7.28 -3.01
N LEU A 73 29.63 -7.99 -4.12
CA LEU A 73 28.82 -7.47 -5.23
C LEU A 73 27.37 -7.17 -4.81
N ARG A 74 26.80 -7.94 -3.87
CA ARG A 74 25.47 -7.63 -3.30
C ARG A 74 25.48 -6.29 -2.54
N PHE A 75 26.52 -6.02 -1.75
CA PHE A 75 26.61 -4.76 -1.01
C PHE A 75 26.88 -3.56 -1.93
N ASP A 76 27.70 -3.76 -2.97
CA ASP A 76 27.92 -2.73 -4.00
C ASP A 76 26.60 -2.39 -4.71
N PHE A 77 25.83 -3.40 -5.10
CA PHE A 77 24.47 -3.22 -5.65
C PHE A 77 23.54 -2.47 -4.71
N LEU A 78 23.54 -2.83 -3.41
CA LEU A 78 22.70 -2.14 -2.42
C LEU A 78 23.13 -0.68 -2.21
N ALA A 79 24.43 -0.38 -2.34
CA ALA A 79 24.94 0.98 -2.27
C ALA A 79 24.51 1.82 -3.49
N GLU A 80 24.56 1.25 -4.69
CA GLU A 80 24.07 1.90 -5.92
C GLU A 80 22.55 2.12 -5.87
N LEU A 81 21.78 1.12 -5.42
CA LEU A 81 20.34 1.27 -5.19
C LEU A 81 20.06 2.37 -4.16
N ALA A 82 20.82 2.44 -3.06
CA ALA A 82 20.69 3.49 -2.07
C ALA A 82 21.06 4.88 -2.64
N ALA A 83 22.04 4.95 -3.55
CA ALA A 83 22.46 6.19 -4.19
C ALA A 83 21.37 6.79 -5.08
N ASP A 84 20.52 5.97 -5.69
CA ASP A 84 19.36 6.45 -6.47
C ASP A 84 18.11 6.67 -5.61
N LEU A 85 17.83 5.77 -4.65
CA LEU A 85 16.56 5.81 -3.90
C LEU A 85 16.58 6.83 -2.75
N LEU A 86 17.68 6.97 -2.01
CA LEU A 86 17.73 7.87 -0.85
C LEU A 86 17.53 9.34 -1.25
N PRO A 87 18.18 9.89 -2.30
CA PRO A 87 17.93 11.27 -2.70
C PRO A 87 16.47 11.51 -3.08
N TYR A 88 15.80 10.53 -3.70
CA TYR A 88 14.37 10.64 -3.97
C TYR A 88 13.55 10.71 -2.68
N LEU A 89 13.80 9.84 -1.71
CA LEU A 89 13.08 9.84 -0.43
C LEU A 89 13.32 11.15 0.34
N GLU A 90 14.58 11.58 0.44
CA GLU A 90 15.00 12.76 1.19
C GLU A 90 14.53 14.06 0.53
N SER A 91 14.26 14.07 -0.78
CA SER A 91 13.77 15.26 -1.50
C SER A 91 12.43 15.81 -0.98
N PHE A 92 11.69 15.04 -0.18
CA PHE A 92 10.43 15.46 0.43
C PHE A 92 10.60 16.00 1.86
N ALA A 93 11.82 16.00 2.40
CA ALA A 93 12.09 16.31 3.80
C ALA A 93 12.12 17.82 4.12
N GLU A 94 12.48 18.66 3.16
CA GLU A 94 12.77 20.08 3.41
C GLU A 94 11.53 20.99 3.34
N ASP A 95 10.61 20.72 2.41
CA ASP A 95 9.39 21.52 2.26
C ASP A 95 8.37 21.13 3.31
N VAL A 96 8.08 22.04 4.25
CA VAL A 96 7.24 21.78 5.43
C VAL A 96 6.17 22.85 5.62
N GLU A 97 5.00 22.39 6.06
CA GLU A 97 3.89 23.19 6.53
C GLU A 97 3.91 23.20 8.07
N GLN A 98 3.66 24.38 8.66
CA GLN A 98 3.50 24.51 10.11
C GLN A 98 2.05 24.24 10.49
N ILE A 99 1.80 23.17 11.22
CA ILE A 99 0.48 22.80 11.70
C ILE A 99 0.34 23.22 13.16
N GLU A 100 -0.64 24.09 13.41
CA GLU A 100 -1.02 24.49 14.76
C GLU A 100 -1.74 23.35 15.49
N GLY A 101 -1.21 22.98 16.64
CA GLY A 101 -1.79 22.03 17.57
C GLY A 101 -1.91 22.60 18.97
N SER A 102 -2.61 21.86 19.85
CA SER A 102 -2.62 22.12 21.28
C SER A 102 -2.15 20.87 22.01
N GLU A 103 -1.12 21.01 22.83
CA GLU A 103 -0.65 19.95 23.69
C GLU A 103 -1.05 20.26 25.13
N LYS A 104 -1.46 19.23 25.87
CA LYS A 104 -1.85 19.37 27.26
C LYS A 104 -0.62 19.06 28.11
N ASP A 105 -0.17 20.03 28.89
CA ASP A 105 0.90 19.84 29.85
C ASP A 105 0.49 18.73 30.84
N PRO A 106 1.29 17.66 30.99
CA PRO A 106 0.94 16.53 31.85
C PRO A 106 0.92 16.88 33.34
N GLU A 107 1.64 17.92 33.78
CA GLU A 107 1.69 18.34 35.19
C GLU A 107 0.63 19.39 35.52
N THR A 108 0.47 20.41 34.66
CA THR A 108 -0.42 21.55 34.93
C THR A 108 -1.81 21.37 34.33
N GLY A 109 -1.94 20.53 33.31
CA GLY A 109 -3.17 20.32 32.56
C GLY A 109 -3.57 21.49 31.65
N GLU A 110 -2.75 22.53 31.55
CA GLU A 110 -2.97 23.66 30.66
C GLU A 110 -2.71 23.27 29.20
N LYS A 111 -3.44 23.91 28.28
CA LYS A 111 -3.27 23.70 26.84
C LYS A 111 -2.30 24.74 26.30
N THR A 112 -1.12 24.30 25.90
CA THR A 112 -0.13 25.15 25.23
C THR A 112 -0.26 24.98 23.73
N GLN A 113 -0.19 26.08 22.99
CA GLN A 113 -0.16 26.04 21.53
C GLN A 113 1.21 25.56 21.08
N VAL A 114 1.24 24.52 20.25
CA VAL A 114 2.47 23.92 19.74
C VAL A 114 2.39 23.90 18.22
N PHE A 115 3.48 24.28 17.57
CA PHE A 115 3.60 24.17 16.12
C PHE A 115 4.35 22.88 15.80
N ARG A 116 3.77 22.04 14.95
CA ARG A 116 4.40 20.82 14.46
C ARG A 116 4.66 20.97 12.97
N GLU A 117 5.85 20.59 12.55
CA GLU A 117 6.18 20.53 11.14
C GLU A 117 5.52 19.32 10.51
N LEU A 118 4.96 19.51 9.31
CA LEU A 118 4.44 18.46 8.46
C LEU A 118 5.05 18.63 7.07
N CYS A 119 5.79 17.65 6.57
CA CYS A 119 6.27 17.67 5.19
C CYS A 119 5.12 17.96 4.22
N ALA A 120 5.30 18.90 3.29
CA ALA A 120 4.29 19.33 2.32
C ALA A 120 3.78 18.16 1.46
N ASP A 121 4.65 17.19 1.19
CA ASP A 121 4.32 15.95 0.49
C ASP A 121 5.14 14.76 1.04
N ALA A 122 4.93 13.56 0.50
CA ALA A 122 5.63 12.34 0.89
C ALA A 122 6.02 11.46 -0.31
N PRO A 123 7.09 10.65 -0.21
CA PRO A 123 7.50 9.77 -1.29
C PRO A 123 6.47 8.65 -1.53
N GLN A 124 6.35 8.23 -2.79
CA GLN A 124 5.53 7.10 -3.18
C GLN A 124 6.34 6.11 -4.03
N LEU A 125 6.39 4.87 -3.58
CA LEU A 125 6.97 3.75 -4.32
C LEU A 125 5.86 2.88 -4.92
N VAL A 126 6.09 2.41 -6.15
CA VAL A 126 5.18 1.49 -6.85
C VAL A 126 5.98 0.27 -7.29
N VAL A 127 5.52 -0.91 -6.89
CA VAL A 127 6.09 -2.20 -7.29
C VAL A 127 5.07 -2.99 -8.11
N PRO A 128 5.47 -3.96 -8.94
CA PRO A 128 4.52 -4.66 -9.80
C PRO A 128 3.45 -5.43 -9.03
N ASN A 129 3.84 -6.12 -7.96
CA ASN A 129 2.95 -6.99 -7.18
C ASN A 129 3.34 -7.06 -5.70
N GLY A 130 2.55 -7.79 -4.91
CA GLY A 130 2.80 -7.96 -3.47
C GLY A 130 4.11 -8.68 -3.13
N ALA A 131 4.60 -9.55 -4.01
CA ALA A 131 5.89 -10.21 -3.81
C ALA A 131 7.07 -9.23 -3.92
N GLY A 132 6.95 -8.17 -4.73
CA GLY A 132 7.89 -7.05 -4.74
C GLY A 132 7.96 -6.32 -3.38
N VAL A 133 6.81 -6.07 -2.74
CA VAL A 133 6.75 -5.50 -1.38
C VAL A 133 7.47 -6.41 -0.38
N HIS A 134 7.22 -7.72 -0.45
CA HIS A 134 7.86 -8.69 0.41
C HIS A 134 9.38 -8.74 0.23
N HIS A 135 9.86 -8.67 -1.02
CA HIS A 135 11.29 -8.64 -1.31
C HIS A 135 11.96 -7.38 -0.75
N LEU A 136 11.35 -6.20 -0.91
CA LEU A 136 11.85 -4.97 -0.27
C LEU A 136 11.88 -5.08 1.26
N ALA A 137 10.92 -5.78 1.87
CA ALA A 137 10.90 -6.01 3.30
C ALA A 137 12.06 -6.94 3.75
N LEU A 138 12.42 -7.94 2.94
CA LEU A 138 13.60 -8.77 3.18
C LEU A 138 14.89 -7.95 3.12
N ILE A 139 15.05 -7.09 2.11
CA ILE A 139 16.20 -6.17 2.01
C ILE A 139 16.23 -5.25 3.23
N GLY A 140 15.11 -4.62 3.59
CA GLY A 140 15.02 -3.75 4.75
C GLY A 140 15.45 -4.43 6.06
N ARG A 141 15.06 -5.69 6.25
CA ARG A 141 15.48 -6.51 7.40
C ARG A 141 16.96 -6.86 7.38
N SER A 142 17.52 -7.21 6.23
CA SER A 142 18.90 -7.67 6.12
C SER A 142 19.94 -6.54 6.18
N THR A 143 19.54 -5.29 5.93
CA THR A 143 20.45 -4.14 5.82
C THR A 143 20.38 -3.16 6.98
N ARG A 144 19.23 -2.93 7.62
CA ARG A 144 19.04 -1.81 8.58
C ARG A 144 19.93 -1.81 9.83
N PHE A 145 20.52 -2.96 10.18
CA PHE A 145 21.42 -3.13 11.33
C PHE A 145 22.88 -3.36 10.93
N ARG A 146 23.22 -3.22 9.65
CA ARG A 146 24.60 -3.43 9.20
C ARG A 146 25.46 -2.31 9.78
N ARG A 147 26.62 -2.69 10.32
CA ARG A 147 27.62 -1.74 10.79
C ARG A 147 28.40 -1.17 9.61
N THR A 148 28.83 0.07 9.74
CA THR A 148 29.55 0.83 8.73
C THR A 148 30.97 1.12 9.20
N ALA A 149 31.81 1.61 8.30
CA ALA A 149 33.17 2.03 8.64
C ALA A 149 33.21 3.24 9.60
N GLU A 150 32.09 3.94 9.80
CA GLU A 150 31.97 5.11 10.67
C GLU A 150 31.58 4.76 12.10
N ASP A 151 31.14 3.53 12.36
CA ASP A 151 30.78 3.07 13.71
C ASP A 151 32.03 2.89 14.59
N GLU A 152 31.87 2.98 15.92
CA GLU A 152 32.97 2.77 16.87
C GLU A 152 33.58 1.35 16.76
N GLU A 153 32.76 0.37 16.42
CA GLU A 153 33.17 -1.02 16.19
C GLU A 153 32.66 -1.54 14.83
N PRO A 154 33.30 -1.17 13.70
CA PRO A 154 32.83 -1.50 12.35
C PRO A 154 32.72 -3.00 12.05
N GLY A 155 33.50 -3.83 12.75
CA GLY A 155 33.68 -5.24 12.44
C GLY A 155 34.57 -5.47 11.20
N PRO A 156 34.78 -6.74 10.80
CA PRO A 156 35.71 -7.10 9.73
C PRO A 156 35.21 -6.76 8.32
N TYR A 157 33.90 -6.61 8.12
CA TYR A 157 33.26 -6.37 6.82
C TYR A 157 32.21 -5.26 6.94
N PRO A 158 32.63 -3.99 7.11
CA PRO A 158 31.70 -2.87 7.22
C PRO A 158 30.90 -2.69 5.92
N ALA A 159 29.60 -2.44 6.05
CA ALA A 159 28.75 -2.07 4.93
C ALA A 159 28.96 -0.59 4.54
N PRO A 160 28.71 -0.22 3.27
CA PRO A 160 28.66 1.18 2.87
C PRO A 160 27.61 1.97 3.69
N VAL A 161 27.93 3.21 4.06
CA VAL A 161 27.15 4.05 5.00
C VAL A 161 25.68 4.20 4.61
N ARG A 162 25.39 4.23 3.31
CA ARG A 162 24.03 4.40 2.76
C ARG A 162 23.16 3.14 2.92
N VAL A 163 23.77 1.95 3.06
CA VAL A 163 23.05 0.67 3.05
C VAL A 163 22.17 0.48 4.30
N PRO A 164 22.63 0.75 5.53
CA PRO A 164 21.76 0.71 6.70
C PRO A 164 20.62 1.73 6.64
N LEU A 165 20.90 2.95 6.14
CA LEU A 165 19.89 3.99 5.98
C LEU A 165 18.80 3.57 4.99
N LEU A 166 19.17 2.99 3.85
CA LEU A 166 18.25 2.35 2.91
C LEU A 166 17.39 1.30 3.63
N GLY A 167 18.01 0.45 4.45
CA GLY A 167 17.29 -0.57 5.21
C GLY A 167 16.23 -0.03 6.15
N ARG A 168 16.52 1.09 6.82
CA ARG A 168 15.58 1.78 7.72
C ARG A 168 14.38 2.35 6.96
N TRP A 169 14.63 2.98 5.81
CA TRP A 169 13.58 3.49 4.92
C TRP A 169 12.70 2.38 4.33
N LEU A 170 13.31 1.32 3.79
CA LEU A 170 12.56 0.18 3.26
C LEU A 170 11.72 -0.50 4.34
N THR A 171 12.24 -0.60 5.57
CA THR A 171 11.49 -1.12 6.71
C THR A 171 10.27 -0.25 7.01
N HIS A 172 10.42 1.08 7.01
CA HIS A 172 9.28 1.99 7.19
C HIS A 172 8.23 1.84 6.09
N LEU A 173 8.64 1.91 4.82
CA LEU A 173 7.73 1.84 3.67
C LEU A 173 6.98 0.51 3.61
N THR A 174 7.64 -0.60 3.94
CA THR A 174 7.00 -1.94 3.95
C THR A 174 6.13 -2.19 5.17
N ASP A 175 6.41 -1.56 6.31
CA ASP A 175 5.46 -1.50 7.44
C ASP A 175 4.21 -0.70 7.06
N ARG A 176 4.39 0.39 6.29
CA ARG A 176 3.28 1.23 5.80
C ARG A 176 2.44 0.56 4.72
N ALA A 177 3.04 -0.27 3.86
CA ALA A 177 2.29 -1.09 2.90
C ALA A 177 1.29 -2.06 3.57
N GLN A 178 1.48 -2.39 4.85
CA GLN A 178 0.55 -3.22 5.62
C GLN A 178 -0.59 -2.42 6.28
N VAL A 179 -0.54 -1.08 6.21
CA VAL A 179 -1.57 -0.21 6.78
C VAL A 179 -2.63 0.06 5.72
N PRO A 180 -3.90 -0.31 5.96
CA PRO A 180 -4.99 -0.02 5.04
C PRO A 180 -5.08 1.49 4.73
N GLY A 181 -5.42 1.84 3.50
CA GLY A 181 -5.48 3.23 3.05
C GLY A 181 -4.14 3.88 2.71
N SER A 182 -3.00 3.37 3.21
CA SER A 182 -1.68 3.94 2.91
C SER A 182 -1.34 3.87 1.42
N SER A 183 -0.67 4.91 0.94
CA SER A 183 -0.24 5.10 -0.45
C SER A 183 1.27 5.28 -0.60
N LEU A 184 2.07 5.05 0.47
CA LEU A 184 3.53 5.22 0.42
C LEU A 184 4.26 4.11 -0.36
N LEU A 185 3.74 2.87 -0.34
CA LEU A 185 4.27 1.75 -1.12
C LEU A 185 3.11 0.91 -1.63
N LEU A 186 2.95 0.84 -2.96
CA LEU A 186 1.78 0.27 -3.59
C LEU A 186 2.15 -0.87 -4.58
N PRO A 187 1.55 -2.07 -4.44
CA PRO A 187 1.63 -3.11 -5.47
C PRO A 187 0.61 -2.82 -6.59
N MET A 188 1.08 -2.75 -7.84
CA MET A 188 0.23 -2.43 -8.99
C MET A 188 -0.88 -3.47 -9.23
N THR A 189 -0.60 -4.76 -9.12
CA THR A 189 -1.64 -5.80 -9.23
C THR A 189 -2.73 -5.62 -8.18
N GLY A 190 -2.36 -5.24 -6.96
CA GLY A 190 -3.29 -4.92 -5.87
C GLY A 190 -4.11 -3.66 -6.13
N LEU A 191 -3.50 -2.61 -6.71
CA LEU A 191 -4.22 -1.40 -7.08
C LEU A 191 -5.26 -1.65 -8.17
N LEU A 192 -4.87 -2.31 -9.26
CA LEU A 192 -5.78 -2.68 -10.33
C LEU A 192 -6.85 -3.65 -9.80
N ALA A 193 -6.45 -4.60 -8.93
CA ALA A 193 -7.22 -5.35 -7.92
C ALA A 193 -8.55 -4.73 -7.51
N ARG A 194 -8.39 -3.53 -6.95
CA ARG A 194 -9.43 -2.82 -6.22
C ARG A 194 -10.38 -2.05 -7.13
N HIS A 195 -9.93 -1.70 -8.34
CA HIS A 195 -10.67 -0.79 -9.21
C HIS A 195 -11.35 -1.53 -10.37
N TRP A 196 -10.89 -2.74 -10.72
CA TRP A 196 -11.47 -3.53 -11.80
C TRP A 196 -11.52 -5.03 -11.49
N ALA A 197 -12.58 -5.68 -11.95
CA ALA A 197 -12.72 -7.12 -12.00
C ALA A 197 -12.28 -7.65 -13.37
N THR A 198 -11.59 -8.79 -13.37
CA THR A 198 -11.32 -9.58 -14.58
C THR A 198 -12.12 -10.88 -14.49
N GLY A 199 -12.18 -11.64 -15.59
CA GLY A 199 -12.71 -13.01 -15.55
C GLY A 199 -11.74 -14.03 -14.92
N GLN A 200 -10.53 -13.61 -14.54
CA GLN A 200 -9.47 -14.49 -14.03
C GLN A 200 -9.58 -14.71 -12.53
N SER A 201 -9.03 -15.81 -12.03
CA SER A 201 -8.82 -16.03 -10.61
C SER A 201 -7.90 -14.97 -9.98
N HIS A 202 -7.97 -14.81 -8.66
CA HIS A 202 -7.09 -13.90 -7.93
C HIS A 202 -5.60 -14.26 -8.05
N LEU A 203 -5.29 -15.53 -8.34
CA LEU A 203 -3.92 -16.00 -8.54
C LEU A 203 -3.39 -15.57 -9.91
N GLU A 204 -4.16 -15.79 -10.97
CA GLU A 204 -3.83 -15.34 -12.33
C GLU A 204 -3.71 -13.81 -12.40
N ASP A 205 -4.54 -13.09 -11.65
CA ASP A 205 -4.46 -11.63 -11.51
C ASP A 205 -3.15 -11.11 -10.90
N GLN A 206 -2.28 -11.98 -10.35
CA GLN A 206 -0.92 -11.61 -9.94
C GLN A 206 0.05 -11.46 -11.12
N HIS A 207 -0.30 -11.95 -12.30
CA HIS A 207 0.45 -11.68 -13.52
C HIS A 207 0.01 -10.32 -14.10
N LEU A 208 0.85 -9.30 -13.94
CA LEU A 208 0.49 -7.91 -14.28
C LEU A 208 0.10 -7.74 -15.76
N ALA A 209 0.88 -8.30 -16.68
CA ALA A 209 0.59 -8.22 -18.12
C ALA A 209 -0.76 -8.87 -18.48
N ALA A 210 -1.00 -10.10 -17.99
CA ALA A 210 -2.25 -10.83 -18.19
C ALA A 210 -3.45 -10.02 -17.69
N ARG A 211 -3.33 -9.42 -16.51
CA ARG A 211 -4.35 -8.52 -15.96
C ARG A 211 -4.61 -7.30 -16.85
N LEU A 212 -3.54 -6.62 -17.30
CA LEU A 212 -3.66 -5.45 -18.18
C LEU A 212 -4.29 -5.78 -19.53
N ALA A 213 -4.10 -7.00 -20.04
CA ALA A 213 -4.68 -7.47 -21.29
C ALA A 213 -6.22 -7.44 -21.29
N TRP A 214 -6.88 -7.53 -20.13
CA TRP A 214 -8.33 -7.39 -20.01
C TRP A 214 -8.84 -5.97 -20.27
N HIS A 215 -8.02 -4.94 -20.06
CA HIS A 215 -8.46 -3.55 -20.24
C HIS A 215 -8.54 -3.13 -21.71
N ARG A 216 -7.59 -3.59 -22.51
CA ARG A 216 -7.49 -3.29 -23.95
C ARG A 216 -6.96 -4.52 -24.70
N PRO A 217 -7.78 -5.59 -24.82
CA PRO A 217 -7.35 -6.76 -25.59
C PRO A 217 -7.11 -6.36 -27.06
N PRO A 218 -6.13 -6.97 -27.75
CA PRO A 218 -5.92 -6.76 -29.17
C PRO A 218 -7.18 -7.05 -30.00
N ASP A 219 -7.31 -6.39 -31.16
CA ASP A 219 -8.46 -6.54 -32.03
C ASP A 219 -8.71 -8.02 -32.38
N GLY A 220 -9.96 -8.47 -32.18
CA GLY A 220 -10.37 -9.85 -32.44
C GLY A 220 -10.10 -10.85 -31.30
N LEU A 221 -9.44 -10.44 -30.21
CA LEU A 221 -9.24 -11.27 -29.03
C LEU A 221 -10.14 -10.84 -27.87
N THR A 222 -10.56 -11.81 -27.06
CA THR A 222 -11.14 -11.52 -25.74
C THR A 222 -10.04 -11.25 -24.71
N GLY A 223 -10.38 -10.62 -23.59
CA GLY A 223 -9.48 -10.42 -22.47
C GLY A 223 -8.84 -11.72 -21.96
N ALA A 224 -9.62 -12.82 -21.93
CA ALA A 224 -9.10 -14.14 -21.55
C ALA A 224 -8.03 -14.66 -22.53
N GLN A 225 -8.28 -14.55 -23.84
CA GLN A 225 -7.31 -14.97 -24.87
C GLN A 225 -6.07 -14.08 -24.88
N ALA A 226 -6.25 -12.77 -24.67
CA ALA A 226 -5.14 -11.83 -24.59
C ALA A 226 -4.29 -12.06 -23.33
N ALA A 227 -4.93 -12.41 -22.22
CA ALA A 227 -4.24 -12.79 -20.98
C ALA A 227 -3.45 -14.08 -21.14
N GLU A 228 -4.06 -15.14 -21.70
CA GLU A 228 -3.37 -16.39 -22.02
C GLU A 228 -2.16 -16.15 -22.94
N LEU A 229 -2.31 -15.28 -23.94
CA LEU A 229 -1.20 -14.90 -24.82
C LEU A 229 -0.10 -14.18 -24.02
N ALA A 230 -0.43 -13.26 -23.12
CA ALA A 230 0.54 -12.57 -22.30
C ALA A 230 1.34 -13.55 -21.42
N GLU A 231 0.70 -14.57 -20.86
CA GLU A 231 1.34 -15.57 -20.00
C GLU A 231 2.20 -16.60 -20.76
N SER A 232 1.82 -16.91 -22.00
CA SER A 232 2.37 -18.06 -22.74
C SER A 232 3.22 -17.70 -23.95
N ALA A 233 3.10 -16.48 -24.49
CA ALA A 233 3.82 -16.08 -25.69
C ALA A 233 5.32 -16.09 -25.44
N ARG A 234 6.04 -16.76 -26.36
CA ARG A 234 7.49 -16.87 -26.33
C ARG A 234 8.10 -16.40 -27.64
N ASP A 235 9.32 -15.88 -27.56
CA ASP A 235 10.13 -15.56 -28.73
C ASP A 235 10.70 -16.81 -29.42
N ASP A 236 11.42 -16.61 -30.52
CA ASP A 236 12.07 -17.69 -31.28
C ASP A 236 13.12 -18.48 -30.48
N ARG A 237 13.57 -17.93 -29.34
CA ARG A 237 14.53 -18.55 -28.41
C ARG A 237 13.83 -19.24 -27.24
N GLY A 238 12.50 -19.27 -27.24
CA GLY A 238 11.69 -19.89 -26.20
C GLY A 238 11.63 -19.09 -24.90
N GLN A 239 11.94 -17.80 -24.90
CA GLN A 239 11.84 -16.90 -23.74
C GLN A 239 10.47 -16.21 -23.71
N LEU A 240 9.89 -16.01 -22.53
CA LEU A 240 8.60 -15.33 -22.40
C LEU A 240 8.69 -13.87 -22.88
N LEU A 241 7.68 -13.42 -23.63
CA LEU A 241 7.57 -12.02 -24.05
C LEU A 241 7.21 -11.11 -22.87
N HIS A 242 6.35 -11.60 -21.97
CA HIS A 242 6.05 -10.99 -20.68
C HIS A 242 6.41 -11.98 -19.59
N PRO A 243 7.65 -11.93 -19.05
CA PRO A 243 8.02 -12.77 -17.92
C PRO A 243 7.22 -12.40 -16.66
N PRO A 244 7.25 -13.25 -15.62
CA PRO A 244 6.63 -12.93 -14.34
C PRO A 244 7.06 -11.54 -13.86
N ALA A 245 6.13 -10.79 -13.26
CA ALA A 245 6.33 -9.39 -12.87
C ALA A 245 7.29 -9.21 -11.66
N GLY A 246 8.21 -10.15 -11.43
CA GLY A 246 9.13 -10.21 -10.31
C GLY A 246 8.44 -10.59 -8.98
N PRO A 247 9.23 -10.81 -7.92
CA PRO A 247 10.68 -10.86 -7.91
C PRO A 247 11.26 -12.16 -8.50
N ALA A 248 10.43 -13.19 -8.72
CA ALA A 248 10.86 -14.43 -9.35
C ALA A 248 11.08 -14.27 -10.87
N THR A 249 11.99 -15.08 -11.40
CA THR A 249 12.35 -15.19 -12.82
C THR A 249 11.73 -16.43 -13.47
N ASP A 250 11.66 -16.47 -14.81
CA ASP A 250 11.25 -17.68 -15.57
C ASP A 250 12.36 -18.73 -15.47
N PRO A 251 12.08 -19.98 -15.05
CA PRO A 251 13.11 -21.03 -14.95
C PRO A 251 13.89 -21.27 -16.25
N ARG A 252 13.26 -21.09 -17.42
CA ARG A 252 13.95 -21.23 -18.71
C ARG A 252 14.90 -20.06 -18.99
N PHE A 253 14.57 -18.86 -18.53
CA PHE A 253 15.50 -17.73 -18.57
C PHE A 253 16.70 -18.01 -17.67
N ASP A 254 16.45 -18.52 -16.47
CA ASP A 254 17.51 -18.84 -15.51
C ASP A 254 18.48 -19.89 -16.06
N GLU A 255 17.95 -21.00 -16.59
CA GLU A 255 18.74 -22.12 -17.11
C GLU A 255 19.49 -21.77 -18.40
N PHE A 256 18.81 -21.18 -19.38
CA PHE A 256 19.36 -21.06 -20.74
C PHE A 256 20.00 -19.69 -21.04
N VAL A 257 19.74 -18.66 -20.24
CA VAL A 257 20.24 -17.30 -20.48
C VAL A 257 21.09 -16.81 -19.32
N LEU A 258 20.54 -16.77 -18.11
CA LEU A 258 21.18 -16.16 -16.95
C LEU A 258 22.38 -16.98 -16.47
N ALA A 259 22.23 -18.28 -16.21
CA ALA A 259 23.32 -19.12 -15.73
C ALA A 259 24.54 -19.17 -16.69
N PRO A 260 24.36 -19.30 -18.02
CA PRO A 260 25.46 -19.17 -18.97
C PRO A 260 26.10 -17.77 -19.01
N ALA A 261 25.33 -16.70 -18.75
CA ALA A 261 25.86 -15.35 -18.67
C ALA A 261 26.73 -15.14 -17.42
N ILE A 262 26.27 -15.63 -16.26
CA ILE A 262 27.03 -15.63 -15.01
C ILE A 262 28.32 -16.46 -15.17
N THR A 263 28.24 -17.64 -15.79
CA THR A 263 29.42 -18.49 -16.05
C THR A 263 30.48 -17.78 -16.89
N ARG A 264 30.07 -17.00 -17.89
CA ARG A 264 30.98 -16.17 -18.71
C ARG A 264 31.61 -15.05 -17.89
N TYR A 265 30.84 -14.41 -17.01
CA TYR A 265 31.35 -13.41 -16.08
C TYR A 265 32.39 -14.02 -15.13
N ASP A 266 32.08 -15.13 -14.47
CA ASP A 266 33.00 -15.81 -13.56
C ASP A 266 34.31 -16.22 -14.25
N SER A 267 34.19 -16.77 -15.47
CA SER A 267 35.37 -17.14 -16.28
C SER A 267 36.25 -15.93 -16.61
N ALA A 268 35.64 -14.78 -16.94
CA ALA A 268 36.36 -13.55 -17.22
C ALA A 268 37.04 -12.97 -15.97
N VAL A 269 36.38 -13.03 -14.81
CA VAL A 269 36.94 -12.61 -13.51
C VAL A 269 38.11 -13.52 -13.11
N GLY A 270 37.95 -14.84 -13.25
CA GLY A 270 39.03 -15.79 -12.98
C GLY A 270 40.25 -15.57 -13.88
N ALA A 271 40.04 -15.30 -15.17
CA ALA A 271 41.12 -14.94 -16.09
C ALA A 271 41.82 -13.63 -15.69
N LEU A 272 41.07 -12.65 -15.18
CA LEU A 272 41.63 -11.38 -14.71
C LEU A 272 42.50 -11.58 -13.46
N GLN A 273 42.01 -12.34 -12.48
CA GLN A 273 42.75 -12.67 -11.26
C GLN A 273 44.05 -13.42 -11.61
N HIS A 274 43.95 -14.45 -12.46
CA HIS A 274 45.11 -15.22 -12.90
C HIS A 274 46.16 -14.35 -13.64
N SER A 275 45.70 -13.44 -14.50
CA SER A 275 46.61 -12.51 -15.21
C SER A 275 47.33 -11.56 -14.26
N ALA A 276 46.65 -11.13 -13.19
CA ALA A 276 47.23 -10.27 -12.15
C ALA A 276 48.32 -11.01 -11.35
N GLU A 277 48.08 -12.27 -11.00
CA GLU A 277 49.09 -13.14 -10.33
C GLU A 277 50.34 -13.33 -11.19
N GLN A 278 50.16 -13.51 -12.50
CA GLN A 278 51.26 -13.67 -13.47
C GLN A 278 51.94 -12.36 -13.86
N ARG A 279 51.39 -11.21 -13.47
CA ARG A 279 51.83 -9.86 -13.88
C ARG A 279 51.90 -9.68 -15.40
N ASP A 280 50.99 -10.33 -16.13
CA ASP A 280 50.83 -10.15 -17.58
C ASP A 280 49.80 -9.05 -17.86
N GLU A 281 50.30 -7.84 -18.12
CA GLU A 281 49.44 -6.68 -18.36
C GLU A 281 48.61 -6.80 -19.66
N ALA A 282 49.14 -7.49 -20.69
CA ALA A 282 48.41 -7.67 -21.94
C ALA A 282 47.24 -8.66 -21.77
N ALA A 283 47.45 -9.74 -21.00
CA ALA A 283 46.38 -10.65 -20.62
C ALA A 283 45.37 -9.99 -19.69
N ALA A 284 45.83 -9.21 -18.70
CA ALA A 284 44.96 -8.46 -17.80
C ALA A 284 44.06 -7.47 -18.57
N ALA A 285 44.60 -6.74 -19.56
CA ALA A 285 43.80 -5.83 -20.40
C ALA A 285 42.69 -6.56 -21.17
N ARG A 286 43.00 -7.74 -21.75
CA ARG A 286 41.99 -8.59 -22.43
C ARG A 286 40.93 -9.10 -21.46
N ALA A 287 41.34 -9.56 -20.28
CA ALA A 287 40.42 -10.07 -19.26
C ALA A 287 39.50 -8.96 -18.72
N ARG A 288 40.02 -7.74 -18.47
CA ARG A 288 39.19 -6.57 -18.10
C ARG A 288 38.14 -6.25 -19.18
N ALA A 289 38.51 -6.33 -20.46
CA ALA A 289 37.56 -6.15 -21.55
C ALA A 289 36.49 -7.25 -21.59
N ALA A 290 36.88 -8.51 -21.36
CA ALA A 290 35.95 -9.63 -21.26
C ALA A 290 34.98 -9.50 -20.08
N VAL A 291 35.43 -9.03 -18.91
CA VAL A 291 34.57 -8.74 -17.76
C VAL A 291 33.53 -7.67 -18.11
N ARG A 292 33.95 -6.55 -18.71
CA ARG A 292 33.01 -5.51 -19.16
C ARG A 292 31.98 -6.05 -20.16
N ALA A 293 32.41 -6.84 -21.14
CA ALA A 293 31.51 -7.44 -22.11
C ALA A 293 30.52 -8.43 -21.47
N ALA A 294 30.97 -9.20 -20.47
CA ALA A 294 30.10 -10.10 -19.73
C ALA A 294 29.06 -9.35 -18.89
N VAL A 295 29.44 -8.24 -18.24
CA VAL A 295 28.51 -7.36 -17.52
C VAL A 295 27.48 -6.75 -18.47
N THR A 296 27.90 -6.17 -19.61
CA THR A 296 26.96 -5.63 -20.60
C THR A 296 26.00 -6.70 -21.13
N ALA A 297 26.46 -7.93 -21.35
CA ALA A 297 25.56 -9.02 -21.76
C ALA A 297 24.55 -9.40 -20.66
N LEU A 298 24.92 -9.30 -19.38
CA LEU A 298 24.00 -9.48 -18.25
C LEU A 298 22.99 -8.32 -18.16
N GLU A 299 23.45 -7.08 -18.34
CA GLU A 299 22.59 -5.88 -18.39
C GLU A 299 21.54 -6.02 -19.49
N GLU A 300 21.94 -6.38 -20.72
CA GLU A 300 21.03 -6.60 -21.84
C GLU A 300 20.02 -7.72 -21.58
N ALA A 301 20.48 -8.85 -21.03
CA ALA A 301 19.61 -9.98 -20.70
C ALA A 301 18.58 -9.60 -19.62
N LEU A 302 19.01 -8.96 -18.54
CA LEU A 302 18.13 -8.55 -17.43
C LEU A 302 17.21 -7.40 -17.83
N ALA A 303 17.67 -6.45 -18.64
CA ALA A 303 16.83 -5.41 -19.20
C ALA A 303 15.71 -6.00 -20.06
N SER A 304 16.00 -7.03 -20.86
CA SER A 304 14.99 -7.67 -21.72
C SER A 304 13.82 -8.26 -20.95
N VAL A 305 14.04 -8.75 -19.72
CA VAL A 305 12.99 -9.32 -18.87
C VAL A 305 12.32 -8.29 -17.95
N LEU A 306 13.02 -7.23 -17.57
CA LEU A 306 12.49 -6.18 -16.70
C LEU A 306 11.66 -5.13 -17.44
N LEU A 307 12.05 -4.77 -18.67
CA LEU A 307 11.40 -3.71 -19.45
C LEU A 307 9.90 -3.94 -19.73
N PRO A 308 9.42 -5.16 -20.04
CA PRO A 308 7.98 -5.40 -20.21
C PRO A 308 7.20 -5.05 -18.94
N THR A 309 7.63 -5.59 -17.79
CA THR A 309 6.99 -5.32 -16.49
C THR A 309 7.06 -3.83 -16.12
N TRP A 310 8.19 -3.17 -16.39
CA TRP A 310 8.33 -1.73 -16.20
C TRP A 310 7.25 -0.93 -16.95
N ARG A 311 7.07 -1.23 -18.25
CA ARG A 311 6.04 -0.59 -19.08
C ARG A 311 4.63 -0.89 -18.59
N ASP A 312 4.40 -2.12 -18.16
CA ASP A 312 3.12 -2.58 -17.61
C ASP A 312 2.75 -1.79 -16.34
N VAL A 313 3.70 -1.54 -15.43
CA VAL A 313 3.46 -0.71 -14.24
C VAL A 313 3.03 0.71 -14.63
N TRP A 314 3.73 1.34 -15.58
CA TRP A 314 3.35 2.67 -16.08
C TRP A 314 1.98 2.69 -16.76
N GLN A 315 1.66 1.65 -17.54
CA GLN A 315 0.31 1.51 -18.12
C GLN A 315 -0.76 1.39 -17.04
N GLY A 316 -0.49 0.65 -15.96
CA GLY A 316 -1.39 0.57 -14.81
C GLY A 316 -1.60 1.93 -14.13
N LEU A 317 -0.55 2.73 -13.99
CA LEU A 317 -0.63 4.10 -13.48
C LEU A 317 -1.48 5.00 -14.40
N ASP A 318 -1.33 4.87 -15.72
CA ASP A 318 -2.13 5.64 -16.70
C ASP A 318 -3.63 5.32 -16.56
N LEU A 319 -3.99 4.03 -16.38
CA LEU A 319 -5.37 3.61 -16.16
C LEU A 319 -5.95 4.22 -14.87
N LEU A 320 -5.19 4.19 -13.78
CA LEU A 320 -5.62 4.74 -12.49
C LEU A 320 -5.72 6.27 -12.52
N ARG A 321 -4.84 6.96 -13.25
CA ARG A 321 -4.86 8.42 -13.42
C ARG A 321 -6.07 8.90 -14.23
N ALA A 322 -6.69 8.04 -15.04
CA ALA A 322 -7.92 8.36 -15.74
C ALA A 322 -9.16 8.43 -14.82
N LEU A 323 -9.07 7.89 -13.60
CA LEU A 323 -10.14 7.98 -12.61
C LEU A 323 -10.06 9.27 -11.78
N PRO A 324 -11.20 9.91 -11.47
CA PRO A 324 -11.22 11.06 -10.57
C PRO A 324 -10.80 10.64 -9.15
N PRO A 325 -10.13 11.52 -8.37
CA PRO A 325 -9.75 11.20 -7.00
C PRO A 325 -10.99 11.08 -6.09
N ALA A 326 -10.95 10.14 -5.15
CA ALA A 326 -11.97 9.97 -4.12
C ALA A 326 -12.04 11.19 -3.16
N GLY A 327 -13.24 11.48 -2.63
CA GLY A 327 -13.50 12.67 -1.79
C GLY A 327 -12.62 12.76 -0.53
N HIS A 328 -12.45 11.64 0.19
CA HIS A 328 -11.62 11.60 1.41
C HIS A 328 -10.16 11.26 1.13
N LEU A 329 -9.73 11.22 -0.13
CA LEU A 329 -8.37 10.81 -0.48
C LEU A 329 -7.30 11.74 0.12
N ALA A 330 -7.53 13.05 0.06
CA ALA A 330 -6.60 14.04 0.61
C ALA A 330 -6.39 13.86 2.12
N GLU A 331 -7.46 13.56 2.86
CA GLU A 331 -7.41 13.31 4.30
C GLU A 331 -6.54 12.08 4.62
N ARG A 332 -6.70 10.98 3.85
CA ARG A 332 -5.87 9.78 4.01
C ARG A 332 -4.40 10.07 3.68
N TRP A 333 -4.14 10.84 2.64
CA TRP A 333 -2.78 11.23 2.25
C TRP A 333 -2.08 12.05 3.34
N THR A 334 -2.79 12.94 4.03
CA THR A 334 -2.25 13.65 5.21
C THR A 334 -1.74 12.69 6.28
N GLY A 335 -2.41 11.55 6.50
CA GLY A 335 -1.93 10.51 7.43
C GLY A 335 -0.60 9.88 7.01
N ASP A 336 -0.39 9.67 5.70
CA ASP A 336 0.88 9.18 5.16
C ASP A 336 1.99 10.23 5.25
N ARG A 337 1.68 11.52 5.01
CA ARG A 337 2.59 12.64 5.24
C ARG A 337 3.06 12.67 6.68
N TRP A 338 2.16 12.56 7.66
CA TRP A 338 2.52 12.48 9.08
C TRP A 338 3.42 11.27 9.38
N SER A 339 3.13 10.12 8.77
CA SER A 339 3.96 8.92 8.92
C SER A 339 5.38 9.13 8.38
N TYR A 340 5.51 9.75 7.20
CA TYR A 340 6.78 10.07 6.58
C TYR A 340 7.57 11.09 7.42
N THR A 341 6.96 12.22 7.80
CA THR A 341 7.56 13.23 8.68
C THR A 341 8.07 12.61 9.97
N GLY A 342 7.24 11.81 10.64
CA GLY A 342 7.62 11.13 11.86
C GLY A 342 8.72 10.08 11.66
N HIS A 343 8.94 9.54 10.45
CA HIS A 343 10.11 8.71 10.20
C HIS A 343 11.37 9.54 9.94
N ARG A 344 11.28 10.58 9.11
CA ARG A 344 12.33 11.57 8.86
C ARG A 344 12.89 12.11 10.17
N ASP A 345 12.02 12.54 11.09
CA ASP A 345 12.42 13.14 12.36
C ASP A 345 13.20 12.17 13.25
N ARG A 346 12.77 10.90 13.29
CA ARG A 346 13.50 9.84 14.02
C ARG A 346 14.88 9.58 13.44
N LEU A 347 15.00 9.62 12.10
CA LEU A 347 16.31 9.48 11.45
C LEU A 347 17.20 10.67 11.79
N ALA A 348 16.68 11.90 11.71
CA ALA A 348 17.41 13.13 12.03
C ALA A 348 17.83 13.23 13.51
N ALA A 349 17.00 12.71 14.42
CA ALA A 349 17.30 12.62 15.85
C ALA A 349 18.35 11.54 16.19
N GLY A 350 18.79 10.74 15.20
CA GLY A 350 19.74 9.67 15.44
C GLY A 350 19.16 8.50 16.23
N GLU A 351 17.84 8.30 16.21
CA GLU A 351 17.21 7.17 16.89
C GLU A 351 17.76 5.84 16.36
N PRO A 352 17.76 4.76 17.16
CA PRO A 352 18.18 3.45 16.69
C PRO A 352 17.31 2.93 15.53
N PRO A 353 17.82 1.97 14.73
CA PRO A 353 17.01 1.29 13.72
C PRO A 353 15.78 0.61 14.35
N GLN A 354 14.72 0.45 13.55
CA GLN A 354 13.49 -0.22 14.00
C GLN A 354 13.82 -1.65 14.50
N PRO A 355 13.27 -2.08 15.64
CA PRO A 355 13.67 -3.32 16.30
C PRO A 355 13.44 -4.56 15.40
N ARG A 356 14.13 -5.65 15.69
CA ARG A 356 13.94 -6.93 14.96
C ARG A 356 12.58 -7.55 15.25
N GLN A 357 12.15 -7.42 16.49
CA GLN A 357 10.86 -7.89 16.99
C GLN A 357 10.22 -6.71 17.73
N ASP A 358 8.95 -6.45 17.44
CA ASP A 358 8.19 -5.47 18.19
C ASP A 358 7.92 -6.04 19.60
N ASP A 359 8.02 -5.19 20.63
CA ASP A 359 7.49 -5.53 21.95
C ASP A 359 5.96 -5.65 21.91
N ALA A 360 5.36 -6.22 22.95
CA ALA A 360 3.92 -6.49 22.99
C ALA A 360 3.07 -5.22 22.85
N VAL A 361 3.48 -4.08 23.42
CA VAL A 361 2.74 -2.82 23.33
C VAL A 361 2.85 -2.25 21.92
N THR A 362 4.05 -2.23 21.34
CA THR A 362 4.28 -1.78 19.97
C THR A 362 3.49 -2.61 18.97
N ALA A 363 3.51 -3.94 19.11
CA ALA A 363 2.73 -4.85 18.28
C ALA A 363 1.21 -4.59 18.41
N ALA A 364 0.70 -4.45 19.64
CA ALA A 364 -0.70 -4.13 19.90
C ALA A 364 -1.11 -2.76 19.34
N ARG A 365 -0.25 -1.73 19.48
CA ARG A 365 -0.46 -0.39 18.91
C ARG A 365 -0.53 -0.44 17.38
N LYS A 366 0.37 -1.18 16.72
CA LYS A 366 0.36 -1.37 15.26
C LYS A 366 -0.91 -2.12 14.80
N LEU A 367 -1.34 -3.15 15.53
CA LEU A 367 -2.57 -3.89 15.21
C LEU A 367 -3.80 -3.01 15.35
N ALA A 368 -3.97 -2.34 16.50
CA ALA A 368 -5.08 -1.42 16.74
C ALA A 368 -5.11 -0.27 15.73
N GLN A 369 -3.94 0.21 15.29
CA GLN A 369 -3.84 1.17 14.18
C GLN A 369 -4.38 0.57 12.89
N ARG A 370 -3.95 -0.63 12.49
CA ARG A 370 -4.39 -1.27 11.24
C ARG A 370 -5.90 -1.55 11.23
N GLU A 371 -6.47 -1.99 12.34
CA GLU A 371 -7.92 -2.21 12.47
C GLU A 371 -8.71 -0.91 12.31
N ARG A 372 -8.25 0.17 12.96
CA ARG A 372 -8.85 1.50 12.82
C ARG A 372 -8.73 2.04 11.39
N GLU A 373 -7.57 1.94 10.76
CA GLU A 373 -7.38 2.39 9.39
C GLU A 373 -8.16 1.52 8.39
N GLN A 374 -8.35 0.22 8.65
CA GLN A 374 -9.22 -0.65 7.86
C GLN A 374 -10.66 -0.14 7.93
N ALA A 375 -11.20 0.02 9.14
CA ALA A 375 -12.57 0.52 9.34
C ALA A 375 -12.75 1.92 8.72
N ARG A 376 -11.74 2.79 8.82
CA ARG A 376 -11.77 4.13 8.23
C ARG A 376 -11.81 4.07 6.72
N LEU A 377 -10.96 3.23 6.13
CA LEU A 377 -10.93 3.03 4.69
C LEU A 377 -12.28 2.51 4.19
N ASP A 378 -12.82 1.47 4.80
CA ASP A 378 -14.08 0.86 4.35
C ASP A 378 -15.24 1.85 4.39
N VAL A 379 -15.36 2.63 5.47
CA VAL A 379 -16.37 3.70 5.58
C VAL A 379 -16.16 4.79 4.54
N GLN A 380 -14.92 5.28 4.37
CA GLN A 380 -14.65 6.37 3.43
C GLN A 380 -14.82 5.93 1.97
N GLU A 381 -14.44 4.71 1.61
CA GLU A 381 -14.65 4.17 0.26
C GLU A 381 -16.15 4.05 -0.04
N ALA A 382 -16.96 3.57 0.93
CA ALA A 382 -18.41 3.54 0.79
C ALA A 382 -19.01 4.94 0.59
N LEU A 383 -18.48 5.96 1.30
CA LEU A 383 -18.94 7.35 1.17
C LEU A 383 -18.49 8.03 -0.12
N ASP A 384 -17.32 7.66 -0.63
CA ASP A 384 -16.71 8.28 -1.81
C ASP A 384 -17.18 7.64 -3.13
N ASP A 385 -17.56 6.36 -3.11
CA ASP A 385 -17.83 5.58 -4.33
C ASP A 385 -19.24 4.98 -4.35
N PRO A 386 -20.08 5.34 -5.33
CA PRO A 386 -21.39 4.75 -5.51
C PRO A 386 -21.40 3.22 -5.64
N LEU A 387 -20.36 2.61 -6.24
CA LEU A 387 -20.29 1.14 -6.35
C LEU A 387 -19.99 0.48 -5.00
N ALA A 388 -19.14 1.10 -4.17
CA ALA A 388 -18.89 0.63 -2.82
C ALA A 388 -20.15 0.77 -1.95
N MET A 389 -20.85 1.91 -2.03
CA MET A 389 -22.15 2.09 -1.35
C MET A 389 -23.21 1.09 -1.84
N ALA A 390 -23.23 0.78 -3.13
CA ALA A 390 -24.18 -0.17 -3.69
C ALA A 390 -23.98 -1.58 -3.10
N GLU A 391 -22.75 -1.99 -2.79
CA GLU A 391 -22.52 -3.26 -2.11
C GLU A 391 -23.15 -3.28 -0.71
N HIS A 392 -22.98 -2.21 0.08
CA HIS A 392 -23.63 -2.10 1.39
C HIS A 392 -25.16 -2.06 1.27
N ARG A 393 -25.70 -1.49 0.19
CA ARG A 393 -27.15 -1.53 -0.07
C ARG A 393 -27.66 -2.94 -0.36
N LEU A 394 -26.90 -3.73 -1.12
CA LEU A 394 -27.23 -5.10 -1.46
C LEU A 394 -27.09 -6.07 -0.27
N SER A 395 -26.10 -5.84 0.59
CA SER A 395 -25.97 -6.59 1.84
C SER A 395 -27.02 -6.21 2.89
N GLY A 396 -27.74 -5.10 2.69
CA GLY A 396 -28.73 -4.58 3.63
C GLY A 396 -28.12 -3.76 4.77
N GLU A 397 -26.86 -3.37 4.68
CA GLU A 397 -26.12 -2.50 5.60
C GLU A 397 -26.27 -1.00 5.30
N ALA A 398 -26.86 -0.66 4.16
CA ALA A 398 -27.27 0.69 3.79
C ALA A 398 -28.58 0.63 2.98
N PHE A 399 -29.23 1.79 2.81
CA PHE A 399 -30.37 1.92 1.92
C PHE A 399 -30.53 3.36 1.43
N SER A 400 -31.05 3.51 0.22
CA SER A 400 -31.40 4.78 -0.38
C SER A 400 -32.91 4.82 -0.67
N GLY A 401 -33.52 5.98 -0.52
CA GLY A 401 -34.95 6.15 -0.74
C GLY A 401 -35.33 7.61 -0.96
N VAL A 402 -36.60 7.82 -1.31
CA VAL A 402 -37.17 9.17 -1.47
C VAL A 402 -38.01 9.48 -0.23
N VAL A 403 -37.78 10.62 0.39
CA VAL A 403 -38.59 11.08 1.53
C VAL A 403 -40.01 11.36 1.05
N THR A 404 -40.99 10.79 1.73
CA THR A 404 -42.41 10.94 1.42
C THR A 404 -43.11 11.88 2.39
N GLU A 405 -42.71 11.86 3.65
CA GLU A 405 -43.35 12.63 4.71
C GLU A 405 -42.33 12.96 5.81
N VAL A 406 -42.47 14.14 6.40
CA VAL A 406 -41.74 14.54 7.60
C VAL A 406 -42.73 15.08 8.62
N VAL A 407 -42.90 14.36 9.73
CA VAL A 407 -43.82 14.71 10.81
C VAL A 407 -43.02 15.26 11.99
N PRO A 408 -43.26 16.51 12.44
CA PRO A 408 -42.64 17.04 13.64
C PRO A 408 -43.07 16.24 14.89
N ASP A 409 -42.10 15.88 15.73
CA ASP A 409 -42.35 15.19 16.99
C ASP A 409 -41.31 15.64 18.03
N TRP A 410 -41.61 15.50 19.33
CA TRP A 410 -40.77 15.97 20.43
C TRP A 410 -40.73 14.96 21.58
N ASP A 411 -39.52 14.69 22.06
CA ASP A 411 -39.32 13.99 23.33
C ASP A 411 -39.46 14.99 24.49
N THR A 412 -40.51 14.78 25.30
CA THR A 412 -40.86 15.61 26.47
C THR A 412 -40.43 15.00 27.81
N THR A 413 -39.67 13.91 27.82
CA THR A 413 -39.25 13.22 29.05
C THR A 413 -38.18 13.99 29.85
N GLY A 414 -37.43 14.87 29.18
CA GLY A 414 -36.39 15.70 29.79
C GLY A 414 -36.85 17.08 30.27
N ARG A 415 -35.92 17.86 30.83
CA ARG A 415 -36.16 19.23 31.35
C ARG A 415 -36.60 20.23 30.28
N SER A 416 -36.26 19.99 29.01
CA SER A 416 -36.70 20.77 27.85
C SER A 416 -37.11 19.82 26.72
N PRO A 417 -38.20 20.13 25.97
CA PRO A 417 -38.59 19.33 24.82
C PRO A 417 -37.48 19.27 23.77
N LYS A 418 -37.10 18.06 23.34
CA LYS A 418 -36.09 17.84 22.30
C LYS A 418 -36.77 17.41 20.99
N PRO A 419 -36.51 18.07 19.85
CA PRO A 419 -37.11 17.65 18.59
C PRO A 419 -36.65 16.23 18.22
N ARG A 420 -37.60 15.39 17.79
CA ARG A 420 -37.47 14.00 17.36
C ARG A 420 -38.37 13.68 16.16
N PRO A 421 -38.30 14.47 15.07
CA PRO A 421 -39.20 14.33 13.93
C PRO A 421 -39.10 12.94 13.31
N LEU A 422 -40.23 12.49 12.77
CA LEU A 422 -40.37 11.24 12.04
C LEU A 422 -40.24 11.52 10.55
N VAL A 423 -39.29 10.87 9.90
CA VAL A 423 -39.04 10.95 8.45
C VAL A 423 -39.46 9.62 7.85
N THR A 424 -40.48 9.62 7.00
CA THR A 424 -40.94 8.43 6.27
C THR A 424 -40.36 8.47 4.86
N LEU A 425 -39.66 7.40 4.48
CA LEU A 425 -39.02 7.25 3.17
C LEU A 425 -39.52 6.00 2.46
N ARG A 426 -39.59 6.07 1.12
CA ARG A 426 -39.89 4.94 0.25
C ARG A 426 -38.60 4.44 -0.39
N THR A 427 -38.31 3.15 -0.24
CA THR A 427 -37.07 2.52 -0.73
C THR A 427 -37.38 1.22 -1.48
N ALA A 428 -36.56 0.90 -2.48
CA ALA A 428 -36.57 -0.40 -3.15
C ALA A 428 -35.56 -1.39 -2.53
N ASP A 429 -34.70 -0.89 -1.63
CA ASP A 429 -33.69 -1.69 -0.96
C ASP A 429 -34.31 -2.55 0.16
N ARG A 430 -33.55 -3.55 0.61
CA ARG A 430 -33.96 -4.46 1.68
C ARG A 430 -32.97 -4.39 2.85
N PRO A 431 -32.92 -3.26 3.58
CA PRO A 431 -32.02 -3.12 4.71
C PRO A 431 -32.38 -4.08 5.84
N HIS A 432 -31.39 -4.38 6.69
CA HIS A 432 -31.58 -5.05 7.98
C HIS A 432 -32.29 -4.14 8.99
N ALA A 433 -33.56 -3.82 8.69
CA ALA A 433 -34.36 -2.81 9.36
C ALA A 433 -35.02 -3.31 10.64
N ASP A 434 -34.22 -3.75 11.61
CA ASP A 434 -34.73 -4.09 12.94
C ASP A 434 -35.26 -2.83 13.63
N LEU A 435 -36.42 -2.93 14.29
CA LEU A 435 -36.97 -1.82 15.07
C LEU A 435 -36.02 -1.43 16.20
N GLY A 436 -35.83 -0.13 16.40
CA GLY A 436 -34.90 0.44 17.38
C GLY A 436 -33.45 0.53 16.90
N ARG A 437 -33.16 0.08 15.67
CA ARG A 437 -31.79 0.12 15.13
C ARG A 437 -31.40 1.55 14.73
N GLU A 438 -30.18 1.94 15.09
CA GLU A 438 -29.61 3.24 14.72
C GLU A 438 -29.16 3.24 13.25
N VAL A 439 -29.41 4.35 12.57
CA VAL A 439 -29.00 4.62 11.19
C VAL A 439 -28.41 6.02 11.07
N HIS A 440 -27.54 6.21 10.08
CA HIS A 440 -26.78 7.46 9.90
C HIS A 440 -27.03 8.02 8.51
N ARG A 441 -27.43 9.30 8.43
CA ARG A 441 -27.66 9.96 7.14
C ARG A 441 -26.33 10.29 6.47
N VAL A 442 -26.17 9.84 5.25
CA VAL A 442 -25.01 10.11 4.39
C VAL A 442 -25.18 11.47 3.69
N HIS A 443 -24.08 12.23 3.55
CA HIS A 443 -24.01 13.56 2.90
C HIS A 443 -25.00 14.62 3.43
N GLY A 444 -25.50 14.47 4.66
CA GLY A 444 -26.25 15.54 5.33
C GLY A 444 -25.36 16.73 5.68
N PRO A 445 -25.92 17.94 5.91
CA PRO A 445 -25.15 19.12 6.30
C PRO A 445 -24.44 18.96 7.65
N SER A 446 -24.91 18.04 8.48
CA SER A 446 -24.23 17.60 9.70
C SER A 446 -24.44 16.11 9.92
N PRO A 447 -23.55 15.43 10.69
CA PRO A 447 -23.75 14.04 11.06
C PRO A 447 -25.08 13.83 11.80
N GLN A 448 -26.02 13.17 11.12
CA GLN A 448 -27.38 12.98 11.61
C GLN A 448 -27.63 11.50 11.89
N LYS A 449 -28.03 11.20 13.12
CA LYS A 449 -28.44 9.88 13.58
C LYS A 449 -29.96 9.79 13.58
N ALA A 450 -30.49 8.63 13.25
CA ALA A 450 -31.91 8.32 13.37
C ALA A 450 -32.11 6.88 13.86
N GLU A 451 -33.33 6.56 14.28
CA GLU A 451 -33.74 5.25 14.77
C GLU A 451 -34.88 4.70 13.91
N ILE A 452 -34.84 3.43 13.53
CA ILE A 452 -35.93 2.79 12.78
C ILE A 452 -37.11 2.53 13.73
N VAL A 453 -38.27 3.14 13.46
CA VAL A 453 -39.46 3.03 14.33
C VAL A 453 -40.64 2.31 13.68
N ALA A 454 -40.69 2.26 12.36
CA ALA A 454 -41.68 1.47 11.63
C ALA A 454 -41.10 0.97 10.29
N VAL A 455 -41.51 -0.23 9.91
CA VAL A 455 -41.13 -0.89 8.66
C VAL A 455 -42.38 -1.48 8.02
N ASP A 456 -42.72 -0.99 6.84
CA ASP A 456 -43.71 -1.61 5.97
C ASP A 456 -43.00 -2.19 4.75
N THR A 457 -42.75 -3.50 4.80
CA THR A 457 -42.07 -4.23 3.72
C THR A 457 -42.95 -4.42 2.49
N ALA A 458 -44.28 -4.40 2.63
CA ALA A 458 -45.20 -4.54 1.51
C ALA A 458 -45.35 -3.22 0.74
N GLY A 459 -45.39 -2.10 1.46
CA GLY A 459 -45.40 -0.74 0.89
C GLY A 459 -44.01 -0.20 0.52
N GLY A 460 -42.94 -0.85 0.98
CA GLY A 460 -41.56 -0.42 0.76
C GLY A 460 -41.22 0.89 1.48
N THR A 461 -41.81 1.11 2.66
CA THR A 461 -41.62 2.34 3.44
C THR A 461 -40.97 2.09 4.79
N LEU A 462 -40.06 2.99 5.18
CA LEU A 462 -39.39 3.01 6.47
C LEU A 462 -39.67 4.36 7.14
N THR A 463 -40.01 4.32 8.43
CA THR A 463 -40.11 5.54 9.24
C THR A 463 -38.95 5.61 10.21
N LEU A 464 -38.22 6.72 10.14
CA LEU A 464 -37.03 6.98 10.94
C LEU A 464 -37.31 8.12 11.92
N ARG A 465 -37.00 7.93 13.19
CA ARG A 465 -37.00 9.00 14.19
C ARG A 465 -35.62 9.65 14.23
N VAL A 466 -35.51 10.92 13.86
CA VAL A 466 -34.24 11.63 13.88
C VAL A 466 -33.83 11.96 15.32
N LEU A 467 -32.61 11.57 15.71
CA LEU A 467 -32.08 11.69 17.07
C LEU A 467 -31.12 12.88 17.23
N SER A 468 -30.33 13.20 16.20
CA SER A 468 -29.28 14.23 16.25
C SER A 468 -29.15 15.00 14.93
N GLY A 469 -28.26 16.00 14.87
CA GLY A 469 -27.93 16.71 13.62
C GLY A 469 -28.97 17.75 13.17
N MET A 470 -29.78 18.27 14.10
CA MET A 470 -30.86 19.26 13.84
C MET A 470 -30.59 20.64 14.46
N GLY A 471 -29.35 20.92 14.86
CA GLY A 471 -28.99 22.13 15.61
C GLY A 471 -29.23 22.01 17.12
N ARG A 472 -29.05 23.13 17.84
CA ARG A 472 -29.16 23.18 19.32
C ARG A 472 -30.48 23.76 19.83
N ARG A 473 -31.36 24.20 18.94
CA ARG A 473 -32.61 24.89 19.26
C ARG A 473 -33.79 23.92 19.37
N LYS A 474 -34.92 24.43 19.88
CA LYS A 474 -36.17 23.66 20.02
C LYS A 474 -36.78 23.29 18.66
N GLU A 475 -36.58 24.15 17.67
CA GLU A 475 -36.94 23.92 16.28
C GLU A 475 -35.69 23.49 15.50
N PRO A 476 -35.79 22.47 14.63
CA PRO A 476 -34.71 22.08 13.74
C PRO A 476 -34.20 23.26 12.92
N GLU A 477 -32.89 23.37 12.75
CA GLU A 477 -32.30 24.41 11.89
C GLU A 477 -32.74 24.21 10.42
N PRO A 478 -33.05 25.29 9.67
CA PRO A 478 -33.43 25.18 8.27
C PRO A 478 -32.39 24.39 7.45
N GLY A 479 -32.86 23.43 6.65
CA GLY A 479 -32.01 22.55 5.84
C GLY A 479 -31.43 21.34 6.59
N SER A 480 -31.64 21.20 7.90
CA SER A 480 -31.13 20.06 8.68
C SER A 480 -31.91 18.76 8.49
N LEU A 481 -33.19 18.86 8.16
CA LEU A 481 -34.06 17.73 7.82
C LEU A 481 -34.22 17.64 6.30
N PRO A 482 -34.32 16.42 5.75
CA PRO A 482 -34.62 16.26 4.34
C PRO A 482 -36.05 16.69 4.03
N GLU A 483 -36.30 17.16 2.80
CA GLU A 483 -37.63 17.57 2.36
C GLU A 483 -38.39 16.43 1.67
N PRO A 484 -39.74 16.40 1.72
CA PRO A 484 -40.52 15.48 0.90
C PRO A 484 -40.16 15.60 -0.59
N GLY A 485 -39.81 14.46 -1.22
CA GLY A 485 -39.31 14.38 -2.59
C GLY A 485 -37.78 14.28 -2.70
N GLU A 486 -37.04 14.52 -1.62
CA GLU A 486 -35.57 14.46 -1.63
C GLU A 486 -35.07 13.01 -1.60
N PRO A 487 -34.08 12.63 -2.44
CA PRO A 487 -33.39 11.36 -2.32
C PRO A 487 -32.38 11.41 -1.15
N VAL A 488 -32.44 10.40 -0.29
CA VAL A 488 -31.56 10.28 0.88
C VAL A 488 -30.97 8.89 0.96
N THR A 489 -29.77 8.80 1.52
CA THR A 489 -29.08 7.53 1.81
C THR A 489 -28.78 7.45 3.29
N PHE A 490 -29.05 6.29 3.88
CA PHE A 490 -28.74 5.98 5.26
C PHE A 490 -27.89 4.71 5.34
N THR A 491 -26.97 4.68 6.30
CA THR A 491 -26.15 3.50 6.62
C THR A 491 -26.50 2.98 8.01
N LEU A 492 -26.34 1.68 8.23
CA LEU A 492 -26.46 1.04 9.54
C LEU A 492 -25.13 0.98 10.29
N PHE A 493 -24.04 1.41 9.66
CA PHE A 493 -22.73 1.60 10.26
C PHE A 493 -22.44 3.08 10.49
N GLU A 494 -21.64 3.36 11.52
CA GLU A 494 -21.22 4.72 11.88
C GLU A 494 -20.33 5.33 10.78
N LEU A 495 -20.54 6.62 10.49
CA LEU A 495 -19.77 7.35 9.48
C LEU A 495 -18.37 7.78 9.96
N THR A 496 -18.06 7.54 11.22
CA THR A 496 -16.79 7.90 11.86
C THR A 496 -16.32 6.73 12.70
N VAL A 497 -15.03 6.38 12.57
CA VAL A 497 -14.44 5.30 13.35
C VAL A 497 -14.26 5.75 14.80
N ARG A 498 -14.62 4.88 15.74
CA ARG A 498 -14.39 5.11 17.17
C ARG A 498 -12.90 5.03 17.50
N GLN A 499 -12.46 5.88 18.43
CA GLN A 499 -11.10 5.77 18.97
C GLN A 499 -10.97 4.52 19.83
N SER A 500 -9.92 3.75 19.61
CA SER A 500 -9.54 2.63 20.49
C SER A 500 -9.22 3.15 21.90
N ALA A 501 -9.49 2.33 22.91
CA ALA A 501 -9.08 2.63 24.29
C ALA A 501 -7.55 2.76 24.37
N PRO A 502 -7.02 3.61 25.27
CA PRO A 502 -5.58 3.74 25.45
C PRO A 502 -4.99 2.41 25.93
N LEU A 503 -3.86 2.04 25.36
CA LEU A 503 -3.07 0.89 25.81
C LEU A 503 -2.15 1.31 26.97
N PRO A 504 -1.82 0.40 27.91
CA PRO A 504 -0.88 0.70 28.99
C PRO A 504 0.52 1.02 28.44
N GLU A 505 1.35 1.65 29.27
CA GLU A 505 2.77 1.80 28.96
C GLU A 505 3.52 0.45 29.03
N PRO A 506 4.67 0.29 28.35
CA PRO A 506 5.43 -0.95 28.36
C PRO A 506 5.73 -1.49 29.77
N ASP A 507 6.05 -0.60 30.71
CA ASP A 507 6.36 -0.96 32.10
C ASP A 507 5.14 -1.46 32.88
N ASP A 508 3.93 -1.11 32.44
CA ASP A 508 2.65 -1.52 33.02
C ASP A 508 2.06 -2.76 32.32
N THR A 509 2.81 -3.40 31.43
CA THR A 509 2.33 -4.62 30.76
C THR A 509 2.25 -5.80 31.73
N PRO A 510 1.19 -6.62 31.66
CA PRO A 510 1.10 -7.83 32.45
C PRO A 510 2.32 -8.74 32.21
N TRP A 511 2.76 -9.47 33.23
CA TRP A 511 3.91 -10.39 33.16
C TRP A 511 3.79 -11.44 32.03
N THR A 512 2.56 -11.74 31.60
CA THR A 512 2.26 -12.63 30.47
C THR A 512 2.64 -12.05 29.10
N HIS A 513 2.93 -10.75 29.02
CA HIS A 513 3.18 -10.02 27.78
C HIS A 513 4.47 -9.19 27.81
N GLY A 514 4.93 -8.73 28.97
CA GLY A 514 6.19 -7.98 29.15
C GLY A 514 7.37 -8.79 29.67
N GLY A 515 7.17 -10.06 30.08
CA GLY A 515 8.11 -10.76 30.95
C GLY A 515 8.15 -10.15 32.37
N PRO A 516 8.87 -10.75 33.33
CA PRO A 516 8.90 -10.23 34.70
C PRO A 516 9.58 -8.84 34.75
N PRO A 517 9.05 -7.88 35.55
CA PRO A 517 9.65 -6.56 35.71
C PRO A 517 11.12 -6.69 36.15
N GLY A 518 12.04 -6.11 35.38
CA GLY A 518 13.48 -6.09 35.68
C GLY A 518 14.34 -7.16 34.99
N ALA A 519 13.76 -8.04 34.17
CA ALA A 519 14.58 -8.84 33.26
C ALA A 519 15.07 -7.94 32.12
N ALA A 520 16.37 -7.61 32.12
CA ALA A 520 17.02 -7.12 30.90
C ALA A 520 16.62 -8.06 29.75
N PRO A 521 16.29 -7.53 28.55
CA PRO A 521 16.00 -8.39 27.41
C PRO A 521 17.15 -9.37 27.31
N VAL A 522 16.87 -10.65 27.56
CA VAL A 522 17.87 -11.70 27.36
C VAL A 522 18.29 -11.51 25.91
N PRO A 523 19.55 -11.18 25.62
CA PRO A 523 19.97 -11.20 24.25
C PRO A 523 19.68 -12.62 23.82
N ALA A 524 18.71 -12.77 22.90
CA ALA A 524 18.52 -14.04 22.23
C ALA A 524 19.93 -14.46 21.82
N PRO A 525 20.31 -15.75 22.01
CA PRO A 525 21.58 -16.21 21.48
C PRO A 525 21.63 -15.64 20.07
N SER A 526 22.71 -14.95 19.74
CA SER A 526 22.95 -14.57 18.38
C SER A 526 22.86 -15.88 17.62
N VAL A 527 21.68 -16.15 17.05
CA VAL A 527 21.62 -16.87 15.82
C VAL A 527 22.34 -15.88 14.93
N SER A 528 23.66 -16.06 14.89
CA SER A 528 24.37 -16.02 13.64
C SER A 528 23.47 -16.80 12.68
N GLU A 529 22.47 -16.11 12.13
CA GLU A 529 22.10 -16.35 10.75
C GLU A 529 23.42 -16.04 10.05
N GLU A 530 24.23 -17.08 9.97
CA GLU A 530 25.48 -17.17 9.25
C GLU A 530 25.10 -16.90 7.80
N TRP A 531 25.02 -15.61 7.50
CA TRP A 531 25.49 -15.04 6.26
C TRP A 531 27.03 -14.97 6.32
N GLU A 532 27.70 -16.01 6.84
CA GLU A 532 29.14 -16.22 6.64
C GLU A 532 29.38 -16.76 5.23
#